data_AF-A0A413EVD6-F1
#
_entry.id   AF-A0A413EVD6-F1
#
_cell.length_a   1.000
_cell.length_b   1.000
_cell.length_c   1.000
_cell.angle_alpha   90.00
_cell.angle_beta   90.00
_cell.angle_gamma   90.00
#
_symmetry.space_group_name_H-M   'P 1'
#
loop_
_entity.id
_entity.type
_entity.pdbx_description
1 polymer ?
#
loop_
_entity_poly.entity_id
_entity_poly.type
_entity_poly.pdbx_seq_one_letter_code
_entity_poly.pdbx_strand_id
1 'polypeptide(L)'
;MKNMYLWVAISLMFLAACNNEDEAVSTDPMDYPAEIRGVVKDYAATETTKTVSSIWTEGDAIGVTTAAGISKISYIMTDDRNVKYAYNAEKDVFQVVSKEGEDHTIYFKGPYTMSMTAYAPYTGERGTLAGVIQASTTSEKQVGTARATIDFLYAEGGGSQTNPRVEFQFFHKMSQLVLAFKAGGGLELDDISYTLKNIILDGSFDTSAGSVASGKTTGNINMSLAKGKEMNSSVIVFPQKLASTLLLELAMGGKTYAQPIGNGIDLISGNTYIFDVTIAPQSMTVSPAKIEDWIWGENSDHYVIAGESE
;
A
#
# COMPACT_ATOMS: atom_id res chain seq x y z
N MET A 1 86.34 44.88 -0.91
CA MET A 1 86.42 44.70 0.56
C MET A 1 85.16 44.00 1.03
N LYS A 2 85.36 42.92 1.79
CA LYS A 2 84.44 42.19 2.69
C LYS A 2 83.15 41.55 2.13
N ASN A 3 83.22 40.22 2.14
CA ASN A 3 82.16 39.21 2.18
C ASN A 3 80.93 39.61 3.00
N MET A 4 79.76 39.14 2.59
CA MET A 4 78.86 38.44 3.50
C MET A 4 77.87 37.54 2.74
N TYR A 5 77.94 36.24 3.04
CA TYR A 5 76.94 35.25 2.65
C TYR A 5 75.69 35.40 3.52
N LEU A 6 74.50 35.32 2.93
CA LEU A 6 73.27 35.07 3.69
C LEU A 6 72.41 34.05 2.92
N TRP A 7 72.22 32.90 3.56
CA TRP A 7 71.33 31.82 3.13
C TRP A 7 69.87 32.29 3.22
N VAL A 8 69.11 32.13 2.13
CA VAL A 8 67.65 32.30 2.14
C VAL A 8 67.01 30.95 1.88
N ALA A 9 66.22 30.49 2.85
CA ALA A 9 65.44 29.27 2.81
C ALA A 9 64.27 29.43 1.80
N ILE A 10 64.13 28.46 0.89
CA ILE A 10 62.98 28.36 0.00
C ILE A 10 61.84 27.68 0.78
N SER A 11 60.81 28.46 1.11
CA SER A 11 59.55 27.93 1.63
C SER A 11 58.62 27.63 0.45
N LEU A 12 58.31 26.36 0.22
CA LEU A 12 57.30 25.90 -0.74
C LEU A 12 55.90 26.21 -0.18
N MET A 13 55.27 27.28 -0.66
CA MET A 13 53.82 27.47 -0.50
C MET A 13 53.10 26.60 -1.53
N PHE A 14 52.40 25.57 -1.04
CA PHE A 14 51.38 24.87 -1.83
C PHE A 14 50.19 25.82 -2.04
N LEU A 15 49.96 26.24 -3.27
CA LEU A 15 48.69 26.83 -3.70
C LEU A 15 47.73 25.67 -4.01
N ALA A 16 46.87 25.33 -3.03
CA ALA A 16 45.66 24.57 -3.32
C ALA A 16 44.63 25.53 -3.93
N ALA A 17 44.44 25.42 -5.24
CA ALA A 17 43.32 26.03 -5.93
C ALA A 17 42.05 25.22 -5.60
N CYS A 18 41.25 25.71 -4.65
CA CYS A 18 39.87 25.26 -4.52
C CYS A 18 39.00 26.23 -5.32
N ASN A 19 38.77 25.90 -6.58
CA ASN A 19 37.60 26.40 -7.30
C ASN A 19 36.68 25.20 -7.45
N ASN A 20 35.60 25.17 -6.69
CA ASN A 20 34.32 24.65 -7.09
C ASN A 20 33.32 25.52 -6.33
N GLU A 21 32.68 26.40 -7.09
CA GLU A 21 31.51 27.13 -6.67
C GLU A 21 30.39 26.08 -6.57
N ASP A 22 30.25 25.49 -5.39
CA ASP A 22 29.00 24.85 -5.01
C ASP A 22 27.99 25.98 -4.89
N GLU A 23 27.14 26.15 -5.91
CA GLU A 23 25.93 26.93 -5.75
C GLU A 23 25.11 26.26 -4.65
N ALA A 24 25.25 26.79 -3.43
CA ALA A 24 24.35 26.51 -2.35
C ALA A 24 22.96 26.91 -2.82
N VAL A 25 22.12 25.91 -3.11
CA VAL A 25 20.68 26.08 -3.15
C VAL A 25 20.32 26.82 -1.86
N SER A 26 19.83 28.04 -2.02
CA SER A 26 19.35 28.88 -0.93
C SER A 26 18.25 28.14 -0.18
N THR A 27 18.59 27.41 0.89
CA THR A 27 17.61 27.04 1.91
C THR A 27 17.42 28.27 2.80
N ASP A 28 16.32 28.99 2.61
CA ASP A 28 15.86 29.94 3.62
C ASP A 28 15.78 29.16 4.95
N PRO A 29 16.46 29.59 6.03
CA PRO A 29 16.50 28.86 7.31
C PRO A 29 15.13 28.63 7.98
N MET A 30 14.03 29.05 7.35
CA MET A 30 12.66 28.86 7.80
C MET A 30 11.94 27.63 7.19
N ASP A 31 12.49 27.00 6.15
CA ASP A 31 11.80 25.96 5.38
C ASP A 31 12.40 24.57 5.58
N TYR A 32 11.75 23.78 6.44
CA TYR A 32 12.15 22.42 6.78
C TYR A 32 11.32 21.41 5.97
N PRO A 33 11.89 20.74 4.95
CA PRO A 33 11.14 19.82 4.09
C PRO A 33 10.69 18.60 4.88
N ALA A 34 9.46 18.16 4.63
CA ALA A 34 8.95 16.94 5.24
C ALA A 34 9.63 15.71 4.63
N GLU A 35 10.28 14.91 5.48
CA GLU A 35 10.81 13.60 5.10
C GLU A 35 9.70 12.57 5.29
N ILE A 36 9.08 12.15 4.18
CA ILE A 36 7.94 11.24 4.20
C ILE A 36 8.43 9.80 4.16
N ARG A 37 7.99 9.01 5.14
CA ARG A 37 8.16 7.56 5.22
C ARG A 37 6.82 6.90 5.48
N GLY A 38 6.73 5.62 5.14
CA GLY A 38 5.50 4.88 5.29
C GLY A 38 5.76 3.40 5.45
N VAL A 39 5.14 2.81 6.46
CA VAL A 39 5.04 1.37 6.63
C VAL A 39 3.57 0.98 6.56
N VAL A 40 3.25 -0.17 5.99
CA VAL A 40 1.94 -0.79 6.26
C VAL A 40 2.10 -1.63 7.52
N LYS A 41 1.11 -1.54 8.39
CA LYS A 41 1.16 -2.20 9.69
C LYS A 41 1.16 -3.73 9.55
N ASP A 42 2.30 -4.35 9.84
CA ASP A 42 2.40 -5.76 10.25
C ASP A 42 2.40 -5.85 11.77
N TYR A 43 1.50 -6.67 12.34
CA TYR A 43 1.48 -6.92 13.78
C TYR A 43 2.33 -8.14 14.14
N ALA A 44 3.66 -7.99 14.09
CA ALA A 44 4.58 -8.94 14.70
C ALA A 44 5.45 -8.23 15.75
N ALA A 45 4.93 -8.11 16.96
CA ALA A 45 5.72 -7.77 18.13
C ALA A 45 6.47 -9.02 18.62
N THR A 46 7.74 -9.15 18.26
CA THR A 46 8.71 -9.79 19.16
C THR A 46 10.02 -9.02 19.16
N GLU A 47 10.48 -8.74 20.38
CA GLU A 47 11.72 -8.05 20.70
C GLU A 47 12.91 -8.73 20.02
N THR A 48 13.37 -8.16 18.92
CA THR A 48 14.76 -8.06 18.47
C THR A 48 14.67 -7.46 17.08
N THR A 49 15.48 -6.44 16.84
CA THR A 49 15.66 -5.72 15.57
C THR A 49 15.67 -6.66 14.37
N LYS A 50 14.50 -6.95 13.80
CA LYS A 50 14.34 -7.37 12.42
C LYS A 50 13.84 -6.12 11.70
N THR A 51 14.64 -5.68 10.76
CA THR A 51 14.36 -4.62 9.80
C THR A 51 12.88 -4.60 9.42
N VAL A 52 12.20 -3.50 9.76
CA VAL A 52 10.90 -3.16 9.18
C VAL A 52 11.21 -2.82 7.72
N SER A 53 11.18 -3.82 6.84
CA SER A 53 11.37 -3.58 5.41
C SER A 53 10.14 -2.84 4.91
N SER A 54 10.35 -1.72 4.25
CA SER A 54 9.36 -1.06 3.43
C SER A 54 8.85 -2.04 2.37
N ILE A 55 7.59 -2.42 2.54
CA ILE A 55 6.77 -3.24 1.64
C ILE A 55 6.43 -2.55 0.31
N TRP A 56 6.89 -1.32 0.13
CA TRP A 56 6.66 -0.52 -1.06
C TRP A 56 7.66 -0.90 -2.15
N THR A 57 7.19 -0.91 -3.39
CA THR A 57 8.01 -1.11 -4.58
C THR A 57 8.40 0.23 -5.20
N GLU A 58 9.54 0.28 -5.88
CA GLU A 58 10.02 1.51 -6.54
C GLU A 58 8.91 2.14 -7.40
N GLY A 59 8.62 3.42 -7.13
CA GLY A 59 7.62 4.18 -7.85
C GLY A 59 6.19 4.07 -7.31
N ASP A 60 5.91 3.23 -6.30
CA ASP A 60 4.62 3.23 -5.63
C ASP A 60 4.29 4.61 -5.09
N ALA A 61 3.08 5.09 -5.35
CA ALA A 61 2.73 6.49 -5.13
C ALA A 61 1.62 6.66 -4.09
N ILE A 62 1.84 7.61 -3.19
CA ILE A 62 0.88 8.08 -2.20
C ILE A 62 0.47 9.53 -2.47
N GLY A 63 -0.76 9.89 -2.08
CA GLY A 63 -1.22 11.27 -2.01
C GLY A 63 -1.18 11.79 -0.59
N VAL A 64 -0.37 12.82 -0.33
CA VAL A 64 -0.23 13.43 1.01
C VAL A 64 -0.98 14.75 1.05
N THR A 65 -1.76 14.96 2.11
CA THR A 65 -2.53 16.18 2.34
C THR A 65 -2.31 16.70 3.75
N THR A 66 -1.97 17.98 3.91
CA THR A 66 -1.85 18.62 5.22
C THR A 66 -3.23 18.98 5.78
N ALA A 67 -3.35 19.20 7.09
CA ALA A 67 -4.62 19.67 7.69
C ALA A 67 -5.15 20.96 7.05
N ALA A 68 -4.27 21.92 6.74
CA ALA A 68 -4.64 23.14 6.00
C ALA A 68 -5.11 22.80 4.58
N GLY A 69 -4.44 21.83 3.93
CA GLY A 69 -4.86 21.24 2.68
C GLY A 69 -6.17 20.44 2.75
N ILE A 70 -6.71 20.04 3.89
CA ILE A 70 -8.07 19.45 3.94
C ILE A 70 -9.14 20.54 3.93
N SER A 71 -8.80 21.74 4.43
CA SER A 71 -9.75 22.82 4.64
C SER A 71 -10.50 23.23 3.38
N LYS A 72 -11.80 23.50 3.52
CA LYS A 72 -12.65 24.11 2.48
C LYS A 72 -12.75 25.64 2.66
N ILE A 73 -12.07 26.18 3.67
CA ILE A 73 -12.07 27.61 3.97
C ILE A 73 -10.98 28.25 3.10
N SER A 74 -11.39 29.12 2.18
CA SER A 74 -10.54 29.64 1.10
C SER A 74 -9.25 30.34 1.56
N TYR A 75 -9.25 30.96 2.74
CA TYR A 75 -8.08 31.65 3.31
C TYR A 75 -7.21 30.77 4.22
N ILE A 76 -7.59 29.50 4.42
CA ILE A 76 -6.80 28.49 5.15
C ILE A 76 -6.23 27.45 4.18
N MET A 77 -6.98 27.14 3.13
CA MET A 77 -6.63 26.16 2.11
C MET A 77 -5.28 26.49 1.47
N THR A 78 -4.36 25.53 1.49
CA THR A 78 -3.09 25.57 0.75
C THR A 78 -3.11 24.58 -0.40
N ASP A 79 -2.12 24.66 -1.30
CA ASP A 79 -1.95 23.67 -2.37
C ASP A 79 -1.27 22.37 -1.90
N ASP A 80 -0.97 22.24 -0.61
CA ASP A 80 -0.48 21.01 0.02
C ASP A 80 -1.63 20.02 0.25
N ARG A 81 -2.40 19.81 -0.82
CA ARG A 81 -3.49 18.85 -0.98
C ARG A 81 -3.11 17.89 -2.07
N ASN A 82 -3.26 16.61 -1.77
CA ASN A 82 -3.01 15.53 -2.71
C ASN A 82 -1.65 15.64 -3.42
N VAL A 83 -0.62 16.02 -2.65
CA VAL A 83 0.76 16.11 -3.14
C VAL A 83 1.24 14.69 -3.41
N LYS A 84 1.69 14.43 -4.64
CA LYS A 84 2.19 13.12 -5.02
C LYS A 84 3.58 12.89 -4.45
N TYR A 85 3.75 11.79 -3.73
CA TYR A 85 5.06 11.26 -3.41
C TYR A 85 5.20 9.85 -3.97
N ALA A 86 6.38 9.52 -4.51
CA ALA A 86 6.71 8.20 -5.03
C ALA A 86 7.80 7.55 -4.18
N TYR A 87 7.64 6.27 -3.90
CA TYR A 87 8.57 5.50 -3.08
C TYR A 87 9.89 5.28 -3.83
N ASN A 88 11.00 5.53 -3.14
CA ASN A 88 12.35 5.27 -3.60
C ASN A 88 13.00 4.20 -2.72
N ALA A 89 13.20 3.01 -3.28
CA ALA A 89 13.69 1.82 -2.60
C ALA A 89 15.15 1.94 -2.14
N GLU A 90 15.99 2.68 -2.88
CA GLU A 90 17.39 2.88 -2.51
C GLU A 90 17.53 3.73 -1.24
N LYS A 91 16.66 4.72 -1.06
CA LYS A 91 16.68 5.65 0.08
C LYS A 91 15.74 5.26 1.21
N ASP A 92 14.82 4.33 0.96
CA ASP A 92 13.77 3.94 1.90
C ASP A 92 12.87 5.13 2.30
N VAL A 93 12.56 6.02 1.34
CA VAL A 93 11.71 7.21 1.55
C VAL A 93 10.75 7.43 0.40
N PHE A 94 9.67 8.14 0.69
CA PHE A 94 8.81 8.74 -0.32
C PHE A 94 9.38 10.08 -0.76
N GLN A 95 9.74 10.20 -2.04
CA GLN A 95 10.22 11.44 -2.64
C GLN A 95 9.08 12.18 -3.32
N VAL A 96 9.03 13.50 -3.15
CA VAL A 96 8.02 14.34 -3.80
C VAL A 96 8.17 14.27 -5.31
N VAL A 97 7.03 14.19 -6.03
CA VAL A 97 7.00 14.26 -7.49
C VAL A 97 6.63 15.68 -7.89
N SER A 98 7.64 16.44 -8.30
CA SER A 98 7.49 17.82 -8.78
C SER A 98 7.42 17.89 -10.30
N LYS A 99 6.64 18.84 -10.82
CA LYS A 99 6.74 19.24 -12.23
C LYS A 99 8.05 20.00 -12.44
N GLU A 100 8.58 19.97 -13.66
CA GLU A 100 9.80 20.71 -13.99
C GLU A 100 9.63 22.20 -13.70
N GLY A 101 10.57 22.78 -12.93
CA GLY A 101 10.53 24.18 -12.52
C GLY A 101 9.56 24.51 -11.37
N GLU A 102 8.87 23.52 -10.82
CA GLU A 102 8.00 23.67 -9.65
C GLU A 102 8.59 22.96 -8.43
N ASP A 103 8.28 23.47 -7.24
CA ASP A 103 8.58 22.82 -5.98
C ASP A 103 7.28 22.43 -5.27
N HIS A 104 6.99 21.13 -5.25
CA HIS A 104 5.81 20.58 -4.60
C HIS A 104 6.09 20.12 -3.16
N THR A 105 7.30 20.33 -2.65
CA THR A 105 7.71 19.85 -1.33
C THR A 105 6.82 20.47 -0.25
N ILE A 106 6.32 19.62 0.66
CA ILE A 106 5.63 20.11 1.86
C ILE A 106 6.70 20.57 2.87
N TYR A 107 6.58 21.81 3.33
CA TYR A 107 7.51 22.42 4.29
C TYR A 107 6.85 22.69 5.64
N PHE A 108 7.54 22.37 6.73
CA PHE A 108 7.13 22.79 8.07
C PHE A 108 7.52 24.24 8.32
N LYS A 109 6.54 25.04 8.76
CA LYS A 109 6.70 26.49 9.01
C LYS A 109 6.85 26.85 10.50
N GLY A 110 6.79 25.86 11.40
CA GLY A 110 6.93 26.10 12.84
C GLY A 110 7.21 24.83 13.65
N PRO A 111 7.39 24.99 14.99
CA PRO A 111 7.70 23.88 15.89
C PRO A 111 6.48 23.00 16.21
N TYR A 112 5.27 23.47 15.91
CA TYR A 112 4.04 22.73 16.14
C TYR A 112 3.86 21.60 15.13
N THR A 113 3.36 20.46 15.60
CA THR A 113 3.03 19.33 14.74
C THR A 113 1.94 19.72 13.75
N MET A 114 2.28 19.66 12.46
CA MET A 114 1.34 19.77 11.36
C MET A 114 0.82 18.38 11.01
N SER A 115 -0.44 18.12 11.31
CA SER A 115 -1.12 16.87 10.96
C SER A 115 -1.24 16.71 9.45
N MET A 116 -1.13 15.47 8.99
CA MET A 116 -1.22 15.07 7.59
C MET A 116 -2.01 13.78 7.47
N THR A 117 -2.61 13.57 6.31
CA THR A 117 -3.17 12.30 5.87
C THR A 117 -2.45 11.83 4.61
N ALA A 118 -2.39 10.53 4.43
CA ALA A 118 -1.85 9.93 3.21
C ALA A 118 -2.72 8.75 2.77
N TYR A 119 -2.80 8.52 1.47
CA TYR A 119 -3.49 7.35 0.91
C TYR A 119 -2.74 6.77 -0.30
N ALA A 120 -2.98 5.49 -0.56
CA ALA A 120 -2.58 4.81 -1.79
C ALA A 120 -3.74 3.96 -2.35
N PRO A 121 -3.71 3.64 -3.66
CA PRO A 121 -2.80 4.21 -4.67
C PRO A 121 -3.14 5.67 -5.00
N TYR A 122 -2.13 6.48 -5.29
CA TYR A 122 -2.30 7.87 -5.70
C TYR A 122 -3.19 8.03 -6.95
N THR A 123 -4.02 9.07 -6.96
CA THR A 123 -4.79 9.49 -8.14
C THR A 123 -5.06 11.00 -8.09
N GLY A 124 -5.42 11.59 -9.23
CA GLY A 124 -5.68 13.03 -9.36
C GLY A 124 -4.41 13.86 -9.46
N GLU A 125 -4.49 15.11 -9.00
CA GLU A 125 -3.43 16.11 -9.14
C GLU A 125 -3.25 16.91 -7.84
N ARG A 126 -2.08 17.51 -7.65
CA ARG A 126 -1.78 18.42 -6.54
C ARG A 126 -2.75 19.61 -6.54
N GLY A 127 -3.08 20.11 -5.35
CA GLY A 127 -3.97 21.26 -5.15
C GLY A 127 -5.46 20.91 -5.25
N THR A 128 -5.81 19.69 -5.70
CA THR A 128 -7.18 19.19 -5.75
C THR A 128 -7.29 17.91 -4.94
N LEU A 129 -8.20 17.88 -3.96
CA LEU A 129 -8.50 16.62 -3.25
C LEU A 129 -9.04 15.59 -4.26
N ALA A 130 -8.47 14.39 -4.26
CA ALA A 130 -9.02 13.27 -5.02
C ALA A 130 -10.46 12.94 -4.60
N GLY A 131 -10.79 13.16 -3.33
CA GLY A 131 -12.15 13.08 -2.82
C GLY A 131 -12.60 11.64 -2.65
N VAL A 132 -13.80 11.32 -3.14
CA VAL A 132 -14.37 9.98 -3.04
C VAL A 132 -14.13 9.22 -4.34
N ILE A 133 -13.24 8.23 -4.30
CA ILE A 133 -12.92 7.36 -5.42
C ILE A 133 -13.98 6.26 -5.50
N GLN A 134 -14.61 6.10 -6.67
CA GLN A 134 -15.47 4.95 -6.98
C GLN A 134 -14.62 3.85 -7.62
N ALA A 135 -14.77 2.62 -7.17
CA ALA A 135 -14.01 1.49 -7.72
C ALA A 135 -14.84 0.20 -7.75
N SER A 136 -14.34 -0.77 -8.52
CA SER A 136 -14.92 -2.11 -8.63
C SER A 136 -13.88 -3.19 -8.40
N THR A 137 -14.24 -4.30 -7.77
CA THR A 137 -13.39 -5.45 -7.45
C THR A 137 -13.72 -6.67 -8.33
N THR A 138 -13.94 -6.44 -9.63
CA THR A 138 -14.24 -7.49 -10.62
C THR A 138 -13.09 -8.46 -10.78
N SER A 139 -13.32 -9.59 -11.47
CA SER A 139 -12.32 -10.64 -11.72
C SER A 139 -10.99 -10.09 -12.26
N GLU A 140 -11.05 -9.15 -13.21
CA GLU A 140 -9.86 -8.56 -13.86
C GLU A 140 -9.02 -7.72 -12.89
N LYS A 141 -9.64 -7.26 -11.79
CA LYS A 141 -8.97 -6.49 -10.74
C LYS A 141 -8.34 -7.38 -9.67
N GLN A 142 -8.52 -8.69 -9.69
CA GLN A 142 -7.98 -9.60 -8.69
C GLN A 142 -6.60 -10.17 -9.04
N VAL A 143 -6.01 -9.76 -10.17
CA VAL A 143 -4.79 -10.36 -10.72
C VAL A 143 -3.79 -9.32 -11.20
N GLY A 144 -2.50 -9.68 -11.15
CA GLY A 144 -1.40 -8.85 -11.65
C GLY A 144 -1.37 -7.44 -11.06
N THR A 145 -0.88 -6.49 -11.85
CA THR A 145 -0.74 -5.08 -11.43
C THR A 145 -2.09 -4.37 -11.22
N ALA A 146 -3.18 -4.89 -11.80
CA ALA A 146 -4.52 -4.35 -11.59
C ALA A 146 -4.99 -4.49 -10.13
N ARG A 147 -4.42 -5.44 -9.39
CA ARG A 147 -4.80 -5.74 -8.02
C ARG A 147 -4.41 -4.65 -7.03
N ALA A 148 -3.23 -4.06 -7.18
CA ALA A 148 -2.81 -2.90 -6.41
C ALA A 148 -3.76 -1.69 -6.59
N THR A 149 -4.51 -1.63 -7.70
CA THR A 149 -5.45 -0.53 -7.96
C THR A 149 -6.74 -0.59 -7.12
N ILE A 150 -7.01 -1.72 -6.46
CA ILE A 150 -8.19 -1.92 -5.61
C ILE A 150 -7.83 -2.16 -4.15
N ASP A 151 -6.54 -2.11 -3.78
CA ASP A 151 -6.08 -2.23 -2.41
C ASP A 151 -5.82 -0.85 -1.80
N PHE A 152 -6.89 -0.24 -1.30
CA PHE A 152 -6.80 1.10 -0.74
C PHE A 152 -6.11 1.10 0.62
N LEU A 153 -5.10 1.95 0.76
CA LEU A 153 -4.39 2.20 2.01
C LEU A 153 -4.65 3.61 2.48
N TYR A 154 -4.69 3.82 3.80
CA TYR A 154 -4.75 5.16 4.39
C TYR A 154 -4.01 5.22 5.72
N ALA A 155 -3.40 6.37 5.96
CA ALA A 155 -2.65 6.69 7.17
C ALA A 155 -2.93 8.14 7.60
N GLU A 156 -2.78 8.37 8.90
CA GLU A 156 -2.67 9.70 9.48
C GLU A 156 -1.29 9.82 10.11
N GLY A 157 -0.74 11.03 10.12
CA GLY A 157 0.59 11.31 10.64
C GLY A 157 0.81 12.79 10.84
N GLY A 158 2.06 13.18 11.00
CA GLY A 158 2.45 14.58 11.07
C GLY A 158 3.90 14.74 11.52
N GLY A 159 4.40 15.96 11.36
CA GLY A 159 5.75 16.34 11.76
C GLY A 159 5.82 17.84 12.06
N SER A 160 7.01 18.33 12.35
CA SER A 160 7.26 19.76 12.58
C SER A 160 8.69 20.13 12.18
N GLN A 161 9.07 21.40 12.29
CA GLN A 161 10.45 21.82 12.02
C GLN A 161 11.48 21.12 12.93
N THR A 162 11.11 20.81 14.18
CA THR A 162 11.98 20.12 15.13
C THR A 162 11.94 18.61 14.98
N ASN A 163 10.98 18.07 14.23
CA ASN A 163 10.87 16.66 13.88
C ASN A 163 10.29 16.52 12.46
N PRO A 164 11.13 16.73 11.42
CA PRO A 164 10.65 16.79 10.04
C PRO A 164 10.33 15.41 9.45
N ARG A 165 10.66 14.33 10.15
CA ARG A 165 10.32 12.96 9.74
C ARG A 165 8.85 12.67 10.03
N VAL A 166 8.09 12.40 8.97
CA VAL A 166 6.69 11.95 9.03
C VAL A 166 6.67 10.45 8.76
N GLU A 167 6.36 9.67 9.79
CA GLU A 167 6.22 8.22 9.70
C GLU A 167 4.74 7.86 9.58
N PHE A 168 4.27 7.55 8.37
CA PHE A 168 2.91 7.08 8.18
C PHE A 168 2.79 5.60 8.50
N GLN A 169 1.77 5.25 9.29
CA GLN A 169 1.35 3.87 9.48
C GLN A 169 0.08 3.62 8.67
N PHE A 170 0.24 2.97 7.53
CA PHE A 170 -0.85 2.64 6.62
C PHE A 170 -1.61 1.39 7.07
N PHE A 171 -2.92 1.43 6.83
CA PHE A 171 -3.84 0.32 7.06
C PHE A 171 -4.60 0.00 5.78
N HIS A 172 -4.74 -1.29 5.48
CA HIS A 172 -5.67 -1.76 4.46
C HIS A 172 -7.10 -1.33 4.78
N LYS A 173 -7.76 -0.73 3.79
CA LYS A 173 -9.15 -0.27 3.90
C LYS A 173 -10.15 -1.25 3.32
N MET A 174 -9.66 -2.26 2.61
CA MET A 174 -10.47 -3.32 2.01
C MET A 174 -10.57 -4.52 2.95
N SER A 175 -11.35 -5.53 2.56
CA SER A 175 -11.34 -6.86 3.18
C SER A 175 -10.80 -7.89 2.21
N GLN A 176 -10.09 -8.89 2.71
CA GLN A 176 -9.59 -10.01 1.92
C GLN A 176 -10.36 -11.29 2.25
N LEU A 177 -10.76 -12.05 1.24
CA LEU A 177 -11.17 -13.44 1.42
C LEU A 177 -10.06 -14.32 0.89
N VAL A 178 -9.70 -15.36 1.63
CA VAL A 178 -8.72 -16.38 1.22
C VAL A 178 -9.44 -17.73 1.19
N LEU A 179 -9.40 -18.40 0.05
CA LEU A 179 -9.86 -19.77 -0.13
C LEU A 179 -8.63 -20.68 -0.11
N ALA A 180 -8.52 -21.49 0.93
CA ALA A 180 -7.47 -22.49 1.08
C ALA A 180 -7.98 -23.86 0.63
N PHE A 181 -7.63 -24.26 -0.59
CA PHE A 181 -8.10 -25.51 -1.19
C PHE A 181 -7.31 -26.70 -0.64
N LYS A 182 -8.03 -27.72 -0.18
CA LYS A 182 -7.47 -28.92 0.44
C LYS A 182 -8.05 -30.17 -0.20
N ALA A 183 -7.20 -31.16 -0.42
CA ALA A 183 -7.61 -32.50 -0.82
C ALA A 183 -8.23 -33.27 0.36
N GLY A 184 -9.28 -34.04 0.08
CA GLY A 184 -9.92 -34.95 1.04
C GLY A 184 -10.28 -36.29 0.41
N GLY A 185 -10.36 -37.35 1.23
CA GLY A 185 -10.83 -38.66 0.78
C GLY A 185 -9.96 -39.33 -0.30
N GLY A 186 -8.64 -39.09 -0.28
CA GLY A 186 -7.68 -39.67 -1.23
C GLY A 186 -7.70 -39.04 -2.63
N LEU A 187 -8.45 -37.97 -2.84
CA LEU A 187 -8.40 -37.16 -4.05
C LEU A 187 -7.10 -36.33 -4.07
N GLU A 188 -6.52 -36.11 -5.25
CA GLU A 188 -5.48 -35.11 -5.46
C GLU A 188 -6.08 -33.85 -6.09
N LEU A 189 -5.57 -32.68 -5.70
CA LEU A 189 -5.94 -31.43 -6.34
C LEU A 189 -5.37 -31.38 -7.77
N ASP A 190 -6.11 -30.70 -8.63
CA ASP A 190 -5.77 -30.40 -10.02
C ASP A 190 -5.96 -28.89 -10.24
N ASP A 191 -5.83 -28.41 -11.47
CA ASP A 191 -6.21 -27.05 -11.82
C ASP A 191 -7.62 -26.74 -11.33
N ILE A 192 -7.76 -25.61 -10.62
CA ILE A 192 -9.02 -25.15 -10.05
C ILE A 192 -9.46 -23.91 -10.82
N SER A 193 -10.72 -23.90 -11.23
CA SER A 193 -11.41 -22.65 -11.58
C SER A 193 -12.60 -22.48 -10.65
N TYR A 194 -12.76 -21.31 -10.06
CA TYR A 194 -13.87 -21.03 -9.16
C TYR A 194 -14.53 -19.69 -9.43
N THR A 195 -15.79 -19.60 -9.01
CA THR A 195 -16.59 -18.39 -9.05
C THR A 195 -17.18 -18.12 -7.67
N LEU A 196 -16.90 -16.94 -7.11
CA LEU A 196 -17.66 -16.36 -6.00
C LEU A 196 -18.85 -15.60 -6.58
N LYS A 197 -20.06 -16.13 -6.41
CA LYS A 197 -21.29 -15.62 -7.01
C LYS A 197 -22.09 -14.77 -6.05
N ASN A 198 -22.73 -13.74 -6.58
CA ASN A 198 -23.61 -12.85 -5.83
C ASN A 198 -22.88 -12.04 -4.74
N ILE A 199 -21.68 -11.55 -5.04
CA ILE A 199 -20.92 -10.65 -4.15
C ILE A 199 -21.03 -9.20 -4.63
N ILE A 200 -21.02 -8.23 -3.71
CA ILE A 200 -21.00 -6.81 -4.07
C ILE A 200 -19.62 -6.48 -4.63
N LEU A 201 -19.59 -5.94 -5.84
CA LEU A 201 -18.37 -5.66 -6.60
C LEU A 201 -17.95 -4.20 -6.57
N ASP A 202 -18.85 -3.28 -6.27
CA ASP A 202 -18.56 -1.85 -6.29
C ASP A 202 -18.53 -1.25 -4.88
N GLY A 203 -17.96 -0.06 -4.79
CA GLY A 203 -17.87 0.70 -3.56
C GLY A 203 -17.09 1.98 -3.74
N SER A 204 -16.85 2.66 -2.64
CA SER A 204 -16.15 3.93 -2.61
C SER A 204 -15.12 4.04 -1.50
N PHE A 205 -14.08 4.82 -1.74
CA PHE A 205 -13.04 5.15 -0.79
C PHE A 205 -12.87 6.67 -0.69
N ASP A 206 -13.04 7.24 0.49
CA ASP A 206 -12.81 8.66 0.78
C ASP A 206 -11.35 8.89 1.16
N THR A 207 -10.59 9.55 0.28
CA THR A 207 -9.15 9.78 0.49
C THR A 207 -8.85 10.78 1.61
N SER A 208 -9.83 11.56 2.06
CA SER A 208 -9.65 12.58 3.10
C SER A 208 -9.89 12.01 4.50
N ALA A 209 -10.76 11.00 4.62
CA ALA A 209 -11.14 10.38 5.89
C ALA A 209 -10.67 8.92 6.03
N GLY A 210 -10.20 8.31 4.95
CA GLY A 210 -9.81 6.90 4.93
C GLY A 210 -10.98 5.93 5.10
N SER A 211 -12.21 6.41 4.89
CA SER A 211 -13.43 5.61 5.04
C SER A 211 -13.79 4.90 3.73
N VAL A 212 -14.39 3.72 3.86
CA VAL A 212 -14.89 2.94 2.72
C VAL A 212 -16.36 2.64 2.89
N ALA A 213 -17.06 2.49 1.76
CA ALA A 213 -18.44 2.05 1.73
C ALA A 213 -18.64 1.02 0.61
N SER A 214 -19.37 -0.05 0.90
CA SER A 214 -19.83 -0.97 -0.14
C SER A 214 -20.95 -0.34 -0.97
N GLY A 215 -20.94 -0.66 -2.26
CA GLY A 215 -21.96 -0.29 -3.21
C GLY A 215 -23.14 -1.25 -3.18
N LYS A 216 -23.77 -1.44 -4.35
CA LYS A 216 -24.98 -2.27 -4.52
C LYS A 216 -24.93 -3.17 -5.75
N THR A 217 -23.89 -3.04 -6.56
CA THR A 217 -23.73 -3.83 -7.78
C THR A 217 -23.26 -5.21 -7.40
N THR A 218 -24.19 -6.16 -7.41
CA THR A 218 -23.90 -7.57 -7.20
C THR A 218 -23.44 -8.23 -8.50
N GLY A 219 -22.41 -9.06 -8.41
CA GLY A 219 -21.93 -9.86 -9.54
C GLY A 219 -21.08 -11.04 -9.09
N ASN A 220 -20.18 -11.45 -9.97
CA ASN A 220 -19.35 -12.64 -9.77
C ASN A 220 -17.87 -12.29 -9.90
N ILE A 221 -17.04 -12.93 -9.08
CA ILE A 221 -15.58 -12.94 -9.23
C ILE A 221 -15.18 -14.34 -9.70
N ASN A 222 -14.53 -14.42 -10.86
CA ASN A 222 -14.03 -15.68 -11.43
C ASN A 222 -12.50 -15.70 -11.33
N MET A 223 -11.95 -16.82 -10.86
CA MET A 223 -10.51 -17.00 -10.69
C MET A 223 -10.12 -18.41 -11.15
N SER A 224 -8.88 -18.54 -11.59
CA SER A 224 -8.27 -19.82 -11.96
C SER A 224 -6.89 -19.95 -11.31
N LEU A 225 -6.56 -21.16 -10.88
CA LEU A 225 -5.31 -21.52 -10.25
C LEU A 225 -4.77 -22.79 -10.91
N ALA A 226 -3.51 -22.73 -11.33
CA ALA A 226 -2.79 -23.91 -11.77
C ALA A 226 -2.44 -24.77 -10.54
N LYS A 227 -2.40 -26.09 -10.73
CA LYS A 227 -1.98 -27.04 -9.69
C LYS A 227 -0.58 -26.67 -9.17
N GLY A 228 -0.49 -26.42 -7.87
CA GLY A 228 0.76 -26.13 -7.14
C GLY A 228 0.87 -26.93 -5.84
N LYS A 229 1.97 -26.72 -5.11
CA LYS A 229 2.20 -27.33 -3.78
C LYS A 229 1.21 -26.79 -2.74
N GLU A 230 0.93 -25.50 -2.81
CA GLU A 230 -0.11 -24.83 -2.06
C GLU A 230 -1.16 -24.33 -3.05
N MET A 231 -2.44 -24.47 -2.69
CA MET A 231 -3.56 -24.08 -3.54
C MET A 231 -4.42 -23.10 -2.76
N ASN A 232 -4.00 -21.84 -2.77
CA ASN A 232 -4.64 -20.77 -2.02
C ASN A 232 -5.00 -19.64 -2.99
N SER A 233 -6.20 -19.09 -2.88
CA SER A 233 -6.62 -17.95 -3.69
C SER A 233 -7.23 -16.86 -2.85
N SER A 234 -6.75 -15.64 -3.04
CA SER A 234 -7.23 -14.48 -2.33
C SER A 234 -7.98 -13.53 -3.28
N VAL A 235 -9.05 -12.92 -2.77
CA VAL A 235 -9.78 -11.86 -3.45
C VAL A 235 -9.97 -10.66 -2.52
N ILE A 236 -9.87 -9.46 -3.08
CA ILE A 236 -10.08 -8.21 -2.37
C ILE A 236 -11.48 -7.71 -2.67
N VAL A 237 -12.22 -7.32 -1.64
CA VAL A 237 -13.56 -6.74 -1.77
C VAL A 237 -13.73 -5.56 -0.83
N PHE A 238 -14.71 -4.70 -1.14
CA PHE A 238 -15.14 -3.71 -0.16
C PHE A 238 -15.74 -4.39 1.07
N PRO A 239 -15.55 -3.81 2.28
CA PRO A 239 -16.24 -4.25 3.49
C PRO A 239 -17.76 -4.32 3.28
N GLN A 240 -18.33 -5.48 3.54
CA GLN A 240 -19.73 -5.81 3.25
C GLN A 240 -20.21 -6.97 4.10
N LYS A 241 -21.53 -7.07 4.30
CA LYS A 241 -22.14 -8.27 4.88
C LYS A 241 -22.31 -9.33 3.80
N LEU A 242 -21.75 -10.52 4.01
CA LEU A 242 -21.91 -11.63 3.09
C LEU A 242 -23.36 -12.15 3.10
N ALA A 243 -23.99 -12.12 1.93
CA ALA A 243 -25.38 -12.55 1.76
C ALA A 243 -25.52 -14.07 1.88
N SER A 244 -26.70 -14.54 2.31
CA SER A 244 -27.02 -15.98 2.32
C SER A 244 -27.04 -16.61 0.93
N THR A 245 -27.15 -15.79 -0.11
CA THR A 245 -27.12 -16.19 -1.52
C THR A 245 -25.70 -16.25 -2.11
N LEU A 246 -24.66 -15.90 -1.33
CA LEU A 246 -23.27 -16.03 -1.77
C LEU A 246 -22.89 -17.50 -1.91
N LEU A 247 -22.43 -17.87 -3.11
CA LEU A 247 -22.08 -19.24 -3.47
C LEU A 247 -20.65 -19.30 -4.00
N LEU A 248 -19.92 -20.33 -3.57
CA LEU A 248 -18.67 -20.75 -4.19
C LEU A 248 -18.98 -21.89 -5.17
N GLU A 249 -18.87 -21.64 -6.46
CA GLU A 249 -18.86 -22.66 -7.51
C GLU A 249 -17.42 -22.99 -7.89
N LEU A 250 -17.07 -24.26 -7.99
CA LEU A 250 -15.70 -24.72 -8.25
C LEU A 250 -15.71 -25.83 -9.29
N ALA A 251 -14.80 -25.76 -10.26
CA ALA A 251 -14.53 -26.79 -11.25
C ALA A 251 -13.10 -27.30 -11.11
N MET A 252 -12.93 -28.62 -11.08
CA MET A 252 -11.63 -29.31 -10.97
C MET A 252 -11.76 -30.74 -11.51
N GLY A 253 -10.81 -31.19 -12.33
CA GLY A 253 -10.79 -32.57 -12.85
C GLY A 253 -12.07 -33.00 -13.59
N GLY A 254 -12.70 -32.07 -14.32
CA GLY A 254 -13.96 -32.33 -15.06
C GLY A 254 -15.22 -32.44 -14.19
N LYS A 255 -15.13 -32.16 -12.88
CA LYS A 255 -16.26 -32.10 -11.95
C LYS A 255 -16.54 -30.68 -11.51
N THR A 256 -17.80 -30.42 -11.14
CA THR A 256 -18.24 -29.14 -10.58
C THR A 256 -18.85 -29.34 -9.20
N TYR A 257 -18.54 -28.44 -8.30
CA TYR A 257 -18.98 -28.38 -6.91
C TYR A 257 -19.59 -27.01 -6.64
N ALA A 258 -20.56 -26.96 -5.73
CA ALA A 258 -21.15 -25.71 -5.26
C ALA A 258 -21.45 -25.80 -3.76
N GLN A 259 -21.07 -24.76 -3.00
CA GLN A 259 -21.39 -24.63 -1.59
C GLN A 259 -21.68 -23.16 -1.24
N PRO A 260 -22.64 -22.89 -0.33
CA PRO A 260 -22.74 -21.59 0.33
C PRO A 260 -21.46 -21.27 1.11
N ILE A 261 -21.09 -20.00 1.17
CA ILE A 261 -19.89 -19.55 1.87
C ILE A 261 -20.17 -18.28 2.68
N GLY A 262 -19.71 -18.29 3.94
CA GLY A 262 -19.62 -17.09 4.77
C GLY A 262 -20.93 -16.37 5.10
N ASN A 263 -22.09 -17.01 4.95
CA ASN A 263 -23.40 -16.39 5.19
C ASN A 263 -23.45 -15.63 6.53
N GLY A 264 -23.79 -14.34 6.47
CA GLY A 264 -24.01 -13.50 7.64
C GLY A 264 -22.74 -12.91 8.26
N ILE A 265 -21.55 -13.27 7.76
CA ILE A 265 -20.29 -12.67 8.18
C ILE A 265 -20.24 -11.21 7.72
N ASP A 266 -19.92 -10.31 8.64
CA ASP A 266 -19.61 -8.92 8.32
C ASP A 266 -18.12 -8.82 8.01
N LEU A 267 -17.79 -8.52 6.74
CA LEU A 267 -16.44 -8.22 6.32
C LEU A 267 -16.07 -6.81 6.77
N ILE A 268 -15.01 -6.69 7.55
CA ILE A 268 -14.54 -5.45 8.15
C ILE A 268 -13.24 -5.03 7.46
N SER A 269 -13.07 -3.72 7.31
CA SER A 269 -11.87 -3.08 6.76
C SER A 269 -10.61 -3.56 7.49
N GLY A 270 -9.59 -3.96 6.73
CA GLY A 270 -8.29 -4.34 7.25
C GLY A 270 -8.21 -5.77 7.78
N ASN A 271 -9.19 -6.63 7.48
CA ASN A 271 -9.22 -8.02 7.91
C ASN A 271 -9.18 -9.01 6.74
N THR A 272 -8.58 -10.17 7.02
CA THR A 272 -8.54 -11.34 6.16
C THR A 272 -9.44 -12.44 6.71
N TYR A 273 -10.24 -13.04 5.82
CA TYR A 273 -11.22 -14.08 6.12
C TYR A 273 -10.83 -15.35 5.37
N ILE A 274 -10.28 -16.32 6.09
CA ILE A 274 -9.71 -17.55 5.55
C ILE A 274 -10.74 -18.67 5.66
N PHE A 275 -11.07 -19.28 4.52
CA PHE A 275 -11.98 -20.41 4.40
C PHE A 275 -11.21 -21.63 3.92
N ASP A 276 -11.24 -22.71 4.69
CA ASP A 276 -10.76 -24.01 4.22
C ASP A 276 -11.83 -24.62 3.30
N VAL A 277 -11.44 -24.90 2.05
CA VAL A 277 -12.28 -25.53 1.04
C VAL A 277 -11.75 -26.94 0.79
N THR A 278 -12.36 -27.92 1.45
CA THR A 278 -11.97 -29.33 1.31
C THR A 278 -12.75 -29.98 0.17
N ILE A 279 -12.05 -30.51 -0.83
CA ILE A 279 -12.62 -31.17 -1.99
C ILE A 279 -12.35 -32.67 -1.91
N ALA A 280 -13.42 -33.46 -2.00
CA ALA A 280 -13.39 -34.91 -2.00
C ALA A 280 -14.05 -35.46 -3.28
N PRO A 281 -13.93 -36.78 -3.58
CA PRO A 281 -14.43 -37.33 -4.83
C PRO A 281 -15.93 -37.08 -5.13
N GLN A 282 -16.75 -36.88 -4.10
CA GLN A 282 -18.21 -36.73 -4.19
C GLN A 282 -18.76 -35.52 -3.40
N SER A 283 -17.90 -34.68 -2.82
CA SER A 283 -18.35 -33.55 -2.01
C SER A 283 -17.32 -32.42 -1.94
N MET A 284 -17.81 -31.24 -1.61
CA MET A 284 -17.00 -30.09 -1.23
C MET A 284 -17.57 -29.53 0.07
N THR A 285 -16.70 -29.15 1.01
CA THR A 285 -17.10 -28.51 2.26
C THR A 285 -16.30 -27.24 2.46
N VAL A 286 -16.95 -26.21 3.01
CA VAL A 286 -16.33 -24.94 3.35
C VAL A 286 -16.38 -24.76 4.87
N SER A 287 -15.24 -24.48 5.50
CA SER A 287 -15.20 -24.22 6.95
C SER A 287 -15.87 -22.88 7.31
N PRO A 288 -16.20 -22.66 8.59
CA PRO A 288 -16.31 -21.30 9.10
C PRO A 288 -15.03 -20.49 8.82
N ALA A 289 -15.17 -19.18 8.66
CA ALA A 289 -14.02 -18.31 8.43
C ALA A 289 -13.13 -18.23 9.67
N LYS A 290 -11.81 -18.34 9.48
CA LYS A 290 -10.83 -17.82 10.42
C LYS A 290 -10.61 -16.34 10.07
N ILE A 291 -10.68 -15.48 11.07
CA ILE A 291 -10.54 -14.03 10.89
C ILE A 291 -9.20 -13.60 11.46
N GLU A 292 -8.43 -12.89 10.65
CA GLU A 292 -7.13 -12.34 11.01
C GLU A 292 -7.06 -10.87 10.60
N ASP A 293 -6.09 -10.15 11.16
CA ASP A 293 -5.72 -8.85 10.62
C ASP A 293 -5.07 -9.07 9.25
N TRP A 294 -5.32 -8.16 8.31
CA TRP A 294 -4.67 -8.21 7.01
C TRP A 294 -3.22 -7.73 7.16
N ILE A 295 -2.33 -8.70 7.34
CA ILE A 295 -0.89 -8.54 7.45
C ILE A 295 -0.20 -8.94 6.14
N TRP A 296 1.01 -8.44 5.91
CA TRP A 296 1.87 -8.83 4.81
C TRP A 296 2.54 -10.17 5.09
N GLY A 297 2.62 -11.01 4.05
CA GLY A 297 3.29 -12.31 4.13
C GLY A 297 4.81 -12.19 4.02
N GLU A 298 5.53 -13.21 4.50
CA GLU A 298 7.01 -13.25 4.53
C GLU A 298 7.68 -13.18 3.13
N ASN A 299 6.94 -13.43 2.05
CA ASN A 299 7.44 -13.43 0.67
C ASN A 299 7.17 -12.13 -0.10
N SER A 300 6.84 -11.03 0.59
CA SER A 300 6.51 -9.73 -0.03
C SER A 300 5.29 -9.75 -0.96
N ASP A 301 4.49 -10.81 -0.92
CA ASP A 301 3.19 -10.88 -1.60
C ASP A 301 2.08 -10.99 -0.53
N HIS A 302 1.26 -9.96 -0.42
CA HIS A 302 0.06 -9.92 0.44
C HIS A 302 -1.16 -10.51 -0.26
N TYR A 303 -0.97 -11.02 -1.47
CA TYR A 303 -1.96 -11.73 -2.25
C TYR A 303 -1.59 -13.20 -2.31
N VAL A 304 -2.34 -14.00 -1.57
CA VAL A 304 -2.17 -15.45 -1.67
C VAL A 304 -2.81 -15.91 -2.99
N ILE A 305 -2.04 -15.99 -4.07
CA ILE A 305 -2.38 -16.81 -5.24
C ILE A 305 -1.30 -17.87 -5.34
N ALA A 306 -1.45 -18.93 -4.55
CA ALA A 306 -0.55 -20.06 -4.64
C ALA A 306 -0.95 -20.91 -5.85
N GLY A 307 -0.17 -20.74 -6.90
CA GLY A 307 -0.11 -21.56 -8.11
C GLY A 307 1.27 -21.43 -8.75
N GLU A 308 2.31 -21.17 -7.94
CA GLU A 308 3.68 -21.12 -8.43
C GLU A 308 4.14 -22.55 -8.72
N SER A 309 4.24 -22.86 -10.01
CA SER A 309 5.05 -23.98 -10.49
C SER A 309 6.50 -23.72 -10.13
N GLU A 310 7.21 -24.75 -9.64
CA GLU A 310 8.68 -24.79 -9.75
C GLU A 310 9.13 -24.61 -11.20
#